data_AF-A0A2U9SWN9-F1
#
_entry.id   AF-A0A2U9SWN9-F1
#
_cell.length_a   1.000
_cell.length_b   1.000
_cell.length_c   1.000
_cell.angle_alpha   90.00
_cell.angle_beta   90.00
_cell.angle_gamma   90.00
#
_symmetry.space_group_name_H-M   'P 1'
#
loop_
_entity.id
_entity.type
_entity.pdbx_description
1 polymer ?
#
loop_
_entity_poly.entity_id
_entity_poly.type
_entity_poly.pdbx_seq_one_letter_code
_entity_poly.pdbx_strand_id
1 'polypeptide(L)'
;MPLAGLTLATLAHAENQYAISLGGGFAPRYQGSNQYRAVVLPSFSAMFGNGFFIDTSAGAGYRLNLPNGAFVSAAVGYAAGRTDESRFDLPGSDHLKGMGRIPGAVLVGMRAGVKLLDGGELSVTVDAPVTHTSRGLSGHVDLAIPVFEAGRHDVVLTGSVHAGTGRNMQTFYGVTDAQSRASGFRPYSTSGGVDSATLSLAWNWGVSRHWSVHASSGFTRLLGRYGDSPIVQTRSNYYGMAGATYKF
;
A
#
# COMPACT_ATOMS: atom_id res chain seq x y z
N MET A 1 -23.32 -1.61 -50.65
CA MET A 1 -22.80 -0.23 -50.76
C MET A 1 -24.00 0.70 -50.74
N PRO A 2 -24.03 1.81 -49.97
CA PRO A 2 -22.90 2.59 -49.42
C PRO A 2 -22.54 2.14 -47.99
N LEU A 3 -21.32 2.19 -47.41
CA LEU A 3 -20.14 3.08 -47.41
C LEU A 3 -20.21 4.32 -46.50
N ALA A 4 -19.34 4.27 -45.46
CA ALA A 4 -18.71 5.33 -44.68
C ALA A 4 -19.60 6.17 -43.72
N GLY A 5 -19.18 6.52 -42.50
CA GLY A 5 -17.81 6.68 -42.03
C GLY A 5 -17.60 6.35 -40.56
N LEU A 6 -16.48 5.67 -40.31
CA LEU A 6 -15.71 5.77 -39.08
C LEU A 6 -15.45 7.24 -38.79
N THR A 7 -16.17 7.82 -37.84
CA THR A 7 -15.61 8.91 -37.07
C THR A 7 -14.81 8.25 -35.96
N LEU A 8 -13.50 8.17 -36.19
CA LEU A 8 -12.53 8.08 -35.12
C LEU A 8 -12.85 9.22 -34.16
N ALA A 9 -13.55 8.90 -33.08
CA ALA A 9 -13.53 9.76 -31.91
C ALA A 9 -12.06 9.98 -31.63
N THR A 10 -11.62 11.21 -31.80
CA THR A 10 -10.28 11.65 -31.41
C THR A 10 -10.04 11.09 -30.03
N LEU A 11 -9.17 10.07 -29.93
CA LEU A 11 -8.52 9.75 -28.69
C LEU A 11 -7.89 11.08 -28.29
N ALA A 12 -8.51 11.77 -27.35
CA ALA A 12 -7.84 12.86 -26.66
C ALA A 12 -6.49 12.26 -26.28
N HIS A 13 -5.41 12.79 -26.86
CA HIS A 13 -4.07 12.33 -26.56
C HIS A 13 -3.92 12.48 -25.06
N ALA A 14 -4.17 11.40 -24.33
CA ALA A 14 -3.96 11.38 -22.90
C ALA A 14 -2.45 11.44 -22.77
N GLU A 15 -1.96 12.62 -22.40
CA GLU A 15 -0.54 12.91 -22.31
C GLU A 15 0.10 11.90 -21.36
N ASN A 16 1.21 11.31 -21.79
CA ASN A 16 2.00 10.47 -20.90
C ASN A 16 2.56 11.34 -19.79
N GLN A 17 2.31 10.95 -18.55
CA GLN A 17 2.77 11.68 -17.37
C GLN A 17 3.89 10.89 -16.73
N TYR A 18 5.04 11.53 -16.56
CA TYR A 18 6.19 10.95 -15.89
C TYR A 18 6.50 11.76 -14.65
N ALA A 19 6.85 11.07 -13.57
CA ALA A 19 7.32 11.72 -12.37
C ALA A 19 8.40 10.91 -11.66
N ILE A 20 9.34 11.63 -11.06
CA ILE A 20 10.31 11.08 -10.11
C ILE A 20 10.05 11.74 -8.76
N SER A 21 10.19 10.98 -7.68
CA SER A 21 10.10 11.54 -6.34
C SER A 21 11.23 11.03 -5.47
N LEU A 22 11.61 11.86 -4.50
CA LEU A 22 12.46 11.46 -3.41
C LEU A 22 11.79 11.89 -2.12
N GLY A 23 11.52 10.92 -1.27
CA GLY A 23 10.98 11.14 0.06
C GLY A 23 11.76 10.40 1.13
N GLY A 24 11.45 10.75 2.37
CA GLY A 24 11.94 10.05 3.54
C GLY A 24 10.96 10.18 4.68
N GLY A 25 11.17 9.37 5.71
CA GLY A 25 10.27 9.35 6.84
C GLY A 25 10.68 8.35 7.90
N PHE A 26 9.73 8.03 8.77
CA PHE A 26 9.86 6.97 9.74
C PHE A 26 8.61 6.09 9.74
N ALA A 27 8.83 4.80 10.00
CA ALA A 27 7.78 3.80 10.06
C ALA A 27 8.16 2.74 11.11
N PRO A 28 7.18 2.01 11.66
CA PRO A 28 7.49 0.91 12.56
C PRO A 28 8.36 -0.12 11.83
N ARG A 29 9.23 -0.81 12.57
CA ARG A 29 10.12 -1.82 11.98
C ARG A 29 9.36 -2.99 11.34
N TYR A 30 8.19 -3.31 11.89
CA TYR A 30 7.17 -4.20 11.35
C TYR A 30 5.83 -3.85 12.03
N GLN A 31 4.70 -4.31 11.48
CA GLN A 31 3.39 -4.07 12.12
C GLN A 31 3.34 -4.69 13.52
N GLY A 32 2.99 -3.89 14.52
CA GLY A 32 3.00 -4.26 15.92
C GLY A 32 4.29 -3.96 16.67
N SER A 33 5.35 -3.46 16.01
CA SER A 33 6.60 -3.12 16.68
C SER A 33 6.48 -1.81 17.48
N ASN A 34 7.13 -1.72 18.63
CA ASN A 34 7.33 -0.43 19.31
C ASN A 34 8.63 0.28 18.86
N GLN A 35 9.38 -0.34 17.95
CA GLN A 35 10.60 0.21 17.38
C GLN A 35 10.32 0.82 16.01
N TYR A 36 11.05 1.88 15.71
CA TYR A 36 10.92 2.62 14.45
C TYR A 36 12.23 2.59 13.67
N ARG A 37 12.11 2.83 12.37
CA ARG A 37 13.25 3.01 11.46
C ARG A 37 13.00 4.18 10.54
N ALA A 38 14.08 4.84 10.15
CA ALA A 38 14.06 5.75 9.01
C ALA A 38 13.81 4.97 7.72
N VAL A 39 13.11 5.58 6.78
CA VAL A 39 12.84 5.03 5.46
C VAL A 39 13.22 6.09 4.43
N VAL A 40 13.93 5.68 3.38
CA VAL A 40 14.21 6.51 2.21
C VAL A 40 13.43 5.92 1.04
N LEU A 41 12.71 6.78 0.33
CA LEU A 41 11.72 6.40 -0.67
C LEU A 41 12.03 7.13 -1.99
N PRO A 42 13.02 6.66 -2.78
CA PRO A 42 13.06 7.02 -4.18
C PRO A 42 11.86 6.36 -4.87
N SER A 43 11.15 7.11 -5.70
CA SER A 43 10.05 6.57 -6.48
C SER A 43 10.03 7.16 -7.88
N PHE A 44 9.43 6.39 -8.78
CA PHE A 44 9.11 6.76 -10.14
C PHE A 44 7.68 6.35 -10.42
N SER A 45 6.98 7.19 -11.19
CA SER A 45 5.70 6.87 -11.77
C SER A 45 5.63 7.30 -13.24
N ALA A 46 4.98 6.47 -14.05
CA ALA A 46 4.64 6.74 -15.43
C ALA A 46 3.21 6.30 -15.67
N MET A 47 2.36 7.21 -16.15
CA MET A 47 1.00 6.91 -16.57
C MET A 47 0.86 7.22 -18.04
N PHE A 48 0.47 6.22 -18.81
CA PHE A 48 0.37 6.30 -20.25
C PHE A 48 -1.07 6.54 -20.67
N GLY A 49 -1.27 7.25 -21.78
CA GLY A 49 -2.60 7.62 -22.23
C GLY A 49 -3.55 6.46 -22.54
N ASN A 50 -2.99 5.26 -22.76
CA ASN A 50 -3.75 4.04 -23.01
C ASN A 50 -4.23 3.36 -21.71
N GLY A 51 -3.91 3.87 -20.52
CA GLY A 51 -4.26 3.28 -19.23
C GLY A 51 -3.18 2.38 -18.62
N PHE A 52 -2.09 2.10 -19.35
CA PHE A 52 -0.93 1.43 -18.77
C PHE A 52 -0.24 2.36 -17.75
N PHE A 53 0.33 1.78 -16.70
CA PHE A 53 1.10 2.52 -15.72
C PHE A 53 2.28 1.70 -15.18
N ILE A 54 3.29 2.41 -14.72
CA ILE A 54 4.40 1.90 -13.93
C ILE A 54 4.50 2.80 -12.71
N ASP A 55 4.49 2.22 -11.52
CA ASP A 55 4.62 2.95 -10.27
C ASP A 55 5.44 2.12 -9.28
N THR A 56 6.29 2.79 -8.49
CA THR A 56 7.16 2.08 -7.54
C THR A 56 6.36 1.39 -6.42
N SER A 57 5.21 1.95 -6.04
CA SER A 57 4.35 1.40 -4.98
C SER A 57 3.26 0.46 -5.54
N ALA A 58 2.61 0.83 -6.64
CA ALA A 58 1.53 0.04 -7.24
C ALA A 58 2.02 -1.02 -8.24
N GLY A 59 3.29 -0.99 -8.64
CA GLY A 59 3.86 -1.89 -9.63
C GLY A 59 3.57 -1.47 -11.07
N ALA A 60 3.64 -2.41 -12.00
CA ALA A 60 3.31 -2.19 -13.41
C ALA A 60 1.95 -2.81 -13.73
N GLY A 61 1.07 -2.05 -14.34
CA GLY A 61 -0.32 -2.46 -14.49
C GLY A 61 -1.10 -1.70 -15.54
N TYR A 62 -2.39 -2.01 -15.58
CA TYR A 62 -3.34 -1.37 -16.47
C TYR A 62 -4.55 -0.92 -15.67
N ARG A 63 -4.98 0.32 -15.89
CA ARG A 63 -6.20 0.91 -15.33
C ARG A 63 -7.19 1.21 -16.43
N LEU A 64 -8.37 0.62 -16.31
CA LEU A 64 -9.54 0.94 -17.12
C LEU A 64 -10.44 1.88 -16.33
N ASN A 65 -10.61 3.11 -16.84
CA ASN A 65 -11.59 4.04 -16.31
C ASN A 65 -12.95 3.73 -16.94
N LEU A 66 -13.98 3.67 -16.10
CA LEU A 66 -15.35 3.34 -16.45
C LEU A 66 -16.22 4.60 -16.31
N PRO A 67 -17.45 4.61 -16.87
CA PRO A 67 -18.41 5.69 -16.63
C PRO A 67 -18.68 5.93 -15.14
N ASN A 68 -19.21 7.11 -14.81
CA ASN A 68 -19.60 7.51 -13.45
C ASN A 68 -18.43 7.52 -12.44
N GLY A 69 -17.20 7.74 -12.91
CA GLY A 69 -16.03 7.82 -12.05
C GLY A 69 -15.59 6.49 -11.44
N ALA A 70 -16.10 5.37 -11.96
CA ALA A 70 -15.62 4.04 -11.57
C ALA A 70 -14.32 3.68 -12.30
N PHE A 71 -13.56 2.74 -11.75
CA PHE A 71 -12.39 2.18 -12.40
C PHE A 71 -12.12 0.76 -11.93
N VAL A 72 -11.39 0.03 -12.76
CA VAL A 72 -10.76 -1.24 -12.40
C VAL A 72 -9.31 -1.21 -12.85
N SER A 73 -8.42 -1.82 -12.09
CA SER A 73 -7.02 -1.95 -12.45
C SER A 73 -6.44 -3.28 -11.99
N ALA A 74 -5.49 -3.79 -12.77
CA ALA A 74 -4.68 -4.95 -12.40
C ALA A 74 -3.21 -4.57 -12.52
N ALA A 75 -2.39 -4.99 -11.56
CA ALA A 75 -0.98 -4.66 -11.50
C ALA A 75 -0.14 -5.82 -10.99
N VAL A 76 1.10 -5.88 -11.44
CA VAL A 76 2.13 -6.76 -10.89
C VAL A 76 3.10 -5.90 -10.10
N GLY A 77 3.20 -6.16 -8.80
CA GLY A 77 4.05 -5.43 -7.87
C GLY A 77 4.94 -6.34 -7.05
N TYR A 78 5.83 -5.75 -6.26
CA TYR A 78 6.67 -6.48 -5.32
C TYR A 78 6.38 -6.03 -3.88
N ALA A 79 6.03 -6.98 -3.02
CA ALA A 79 5.91 -6.73 -1.61
C ALA A 79 7.14 -7.24 -0.87
N ALA A 80 7.83 -6.31 -0.20
CA ALA A 80 8.96 -6.62 0.65
C ALA A 80 8.59 -7.68 1.70
N GLY A 81 9.60 -8.47 2.07
CA GLY A 81 9.50 -9.44 3.15
C GLY A 81 9.71 -8.80 4.53
N ARG A 82 9.91 -9.65 5.53
CA ARG A 82 10.28 -9.25 6.91
C ARG A 82 11.42 -10.12 7.40
N THR A 83 12.48 -9.52 7.91
CA THR A 83 13.57 -10.20 8.58
C THR A 83 13.27 -10.41 10.06
N ASP A 84 13.97 -11.37 10.66
CA ASP A 84 13.98 -11.63 12.11
C ASP A 84 15.10 -10.89 12.85
N GLU A 85 15.75 -9.95 12.15
CA GLU A 85 16.83 -9.10 12.64
C GLU A 85 16.62 -7.65 12.20
N SER A 86 17.24 -6.72 12.90
CA SER A 86 17.21 -5.30 12.59
C SER A 86 18.06 -4.97 11.36
N ARG A 87 17.41 -4.58 10.25
CA ARG A 87 18.09 -4.06 9.05
C ARG A 87 17.64 -2.66 8.65
N PHE A 88 18.52 -1.90 8.00
CA PHE A 88 18.17 -0.58 7.48
C PHE A 88 17.25 -0.68 6.25
N ASP A 89 17.60 -1.57 5.32
CA ASP A 89 16.95 -1.73 4.02
C ASP A 89 15.64 -2.55 4.07
N LEU A 90 15.46 -3.40 5.08
CA LEU A 90 14.32 -4.33 5.16
C LEU A 90 13.54 -4.24 6.48
N PRO A 91 12.21 -4.43 6.45
CA PRO A 91 11.40 -4.54 7.67
C PRO A 91 11.89 -5.71 8.52
N GLY A 92 11.86 -5.56 9.84
CA GLY A 92 12.37 -6.56 10.78
C GLY A 92 13.01 -5.94 12.01
N SER A 93 13.07 -6.72 13.09
CA SER A 93 13.60 -6.31 14.40
C SER A 93 14.24 -7.51 15.07
N ASP A 94 15.27 -7.27 15.89
CA ASP A 94 15.88 -8.31 16.72
C ASP A 94 14.92 -8.92 17.74
N HIS A 95 13.79 -8.27 18.02
CA HIS A 95 12.69 -8.87 18.80
C HIS A 95 12.15 -10.13 18.12
N LEU A 96 12.26 -10.24 16.79
CA LEU A 96 11.74 -11.35 16.02
C LEU A 96 12.76 -12.50 15.87
N LYS A 97 13.93 -12.41 16.50
CA LYS A 97 15.02 -13.37 16.33
C LYS A 97 14.55 -14.80 16.57
N GLY A 98 14.83 -15.69 15.61
CA GLY A 98 14.38 -17.09 15.65
C GLY A 98 12.99 -17.34 15.04
N MET A 99 12.27 -16.29 14.64
CA MET A 99 11.05 -16.43 13.83
C MET A 99 11.35 -16.77 12.37
N GLY A 100 12.58 -16.57 11.92
CA GLY A 100 12.96 -16.73 10.53
C GLY A 100 12.44 -15.60 9.64
N ARG A 101 12.98 -15.57 8.41
CA ARG A 101 12.65 -14.55 7.43
C ARG A 101 11.36 -14.88 6.68
N ILE A 102 10.47 -13.91 6.59
CA ILE A 102 9.38 -13.92 5.59
C ILE A 102 9.98 -13.41 4.28
N PRO A 103 10.04 -14.22 3.22
CA PRO A 103 10.57 -13.78 1.94
C PRO A 103 9.66 -12.72 1.30
N GLY A 104 10.25 -11.81 0.52
CA GLY A 104 9.47 -10.93 -0.32
C GLY A 104 8.76 -11.70 -1.43
N ALA A 105 7.70 -11.12 -2.00
CA ALA A 105 6.87 -11.79 -2.98
C ALA A 105 6.47 -10.84 -4.12
N VAL A 106 6.47 -11.35 -5.34
CA VAL A 106 5.73 -10.78 -6.46
C VAL A 106 4.24 -11.00 -6.21
N LEU A 107 3.47 -9.93 -6.33
CA LEU A 107 2.03 -9.90 -6.14
C LEU A 107 1.34 -9.54 -7.45
N VAL A 108 0.20 -10.17 -7.71
CA VAL A 108 -0.81 -9.65 -8.64
C VAL A 108 -1.87 -8.97 -7.81
N GLY A 109 -1.98 -7.65 -7.96
CA GLY A 109 -2.98 -6.81 -7.30
C GLY A 109 -4.13 -6.50 -8.26
N MET A 110 -5.36 -6.63 -7.77
CA MET A 110 -6.55 -6.14 -8.45
C MET A 110 -7.18 -5.05 -7.59
N ARG A 111 -7.49 -3.90 -8.19
CA ARG A 111 -8.14 -2.79 -7.50
C ARG A 111 -9.36 -2.35 -8.29
N ALA A 112 -10.45 -2.07 -7.60
CA ALA A 112 -11.64 -1.46 -8.17
C ALA A 112 -12.08 -0.31 -7.27
N GLY A 113 -12.63 0.74 -7.86
CA GLY A 113 -13.10 1.87 -7.06
C GLY A 113 -14.07 2.76 -7.81
N VAL A 114 -14.65 3.71 -7.08
CA VAL A 114 -15.64 4.66 -7.58
C VAL A 114 -15.48 6.01 -6.90
N LYS A 115 -15.58 7.08 -7.69
CA LYS A 115 -15.68 8.44 -7.17
C LYS A 115 -17.05 8.68 -6.55
N LEU A 116 -17.04 9.32 -5.39
CA LEU A 116 -18.22 9.75 -4.66
C LEU A 116 -18.56 11.19 -5.05
N LEU A 117 -19.80 11.62 -4.78
CA LEU A 117 -20.34 12.93 -5.16
C LEU A 117 -19.48 14.10 -4.66
N ASP A 118 -18.90 13.99 -3.47
CA ASP A 118 -18.09 15.04 -2.83
C ASP A 118 -16.58 14.91 -3.11
N GLY A 119 -16.21 14.29 -4.24
CA GLY A 119 -14.82 14.11 -4.64
C GLY A 119 -14.05 13.01 -3.90
N GLY A 120 -14.69 12.31 -2.96
CA GLY A 120 -14.12 11.12 -2.32
C GLY A 120 -13.95 9.94 -3.28
N GLU A 121 -13.16 8.94 -2.88
CA GLU A 121 -12.98 7.67 -3.60
C GLU A 121 -13.17 6.51 -2.63
N LEU A 122 -14.07 5.59 -2.97
CA LEU A 122 -14.17 4.28 -2.31
C LEU A 122 -13.50 3.25 -3.20
N SER A 123 -12.59 2.45 -2.63
CA SER A 123 -11.88 1.42 -3.38
C SER A 123 -11.67 0.14 -2.58
N VAL A 124 -11.56 -0.97 -3.31
CA VAL A 124 -11.14 -2.27 -2.78
C VAL A 124 -9.94 -2.76 -3.56
N THR A 125 -8.97 -3.31 -2.86
CA THR A 125 -7.77 -3.95 -3.42
C THR A 125 -7.67 -5.38 -2.90
N VAL A 126 -7.32 -6.32 -3.78
CA VAL A 126 -6.98 -7.71 -3.46
C VAL A 126 -5.61 -8.02 -4.01
N ASP A 127 -4.75 -8.57 -3.15
CA ASP A 127 -3.37 -8.90 -3.46
C ASP A 127 -3.13 -10.41 -3.37
N ALA A 128 -2.70 -10.99 -4.49
CA ALA A 128 -2.40 -12.40 -4.61
C ALA A 128 -0.89 -12.63 -4.84
N PRO A 129 -0.16 -13.27 -3.91
CA PRO A 129 1.23 -13.64 -4.14
C PRO A 129 1.33 -14.71 -5.23
N VAL A 130 2.13 -14.46 -6.26
CA VAL A 130 2.44 -15.43 -7.32
C VAL A 130 3.79 -16.13 -7.10
N THR A 131 4.63 -15.55 -6.24
CA THR A 131 5.82 -16.20 -5.66
C THR A 131 5.64 -16.32 -4.16
N HIS A 132 6.20 -17.35 -3.52
CA HIS A 132 6.03 -17.57 -2.07
C HIS A 132 4.55 -17.58 -1.65
N THR A 133 3.73 -18.36 -2.38
CA THR A 133 2.25 -18.40 -2.25
C THR A 133 1.75 -18.81 -0.86
N SER A 134 2.62 -19.44 -0.05
CA SER A 134 2.40 -19.71 1.37
C SER A 134 2.12 -18.44 2.18
N ARG A 135 2.55 -17.26 1.70
CA ARG A 135 2.22 -15.94 2.25
C ARG A 135 0.71 -15.66 2.28
N GLY A 136 -0.09 -16.32 1.45
CA GLY A 136 -1.56 -16.17 1.44
C GLY A 136 -2.05 -14.83 0.87
N LEU A 137 -3.34 -14.80 0.50
CA LEU A 137 -3.99 -13.60 -0.05
C LEU A 137 -4.31 -12.60 1.06
N SER A 138 -4.26 -11.33 0.69
CA SER A 138 -4.66 -10.19 1.51
C SER A 138 -5.39 -9.14 0.67
N GLY A 139 -5.90 -8.11 1.31
CA GLY A 139 -6.54 -7.00 0.63
C GLY A 139 -6.95 -5.92 1.61
N HIS A 140 -7.46 -4.82 1.07
CA HIS A 140 -7.93 -3.70 1.87
C HIS A 140 -9.08 -2.96 1.18
N VAL A 141 -9.87 -2.26 1.99
CA VAL A 141 -10.89 -1.31 1.54
C VAL A 141 -10.47 0.06 2.02
N ASP A 142 -10.43 1.03 1.10
CA ASP A 142 -10.06 2.41 1.39
C ASP A 142 -11.22 3.36 1.09
N LEU A 143 -11.38 4.36 1.95
CA LEU A 143 -12.22 5.53 1.72
C LEU A 143 -11.33 6.77 1.84
N ALA A 144 -11.02 7.38 0.69
CA ALA A 144 -10.27 8.62 0.60
C ALA A 144 -11.23 9.79 0.45
N ILE A 145 -11.08 10.83 1.26
CA ILE A 145 -11.95 12.01 1.27
C ILE A 145 -11.06 13.27 1.23
N PRO A 146 -11.22 14.15 0.24
CA PRO A 146 -10.60 15.47 0.29
C PRO A 146 -11.25 16.27 1.42
N VAL A 147 -10.46 16.71 2.40
CA VAL A 147 -10.94 17.45 3.58
C VAL A 147 -10.56 18.93 3.55
N PHE A 148 -9.63 19.30 2.67
CA PHE A 148 -9.22 20.68 2.45
C PHE A 148 -8.70 20.84 1.03
N GLU A 149 -9.11 21.92 0.37
CA GLU A 149 -8.57 22.32 -0.92
C GLU A 149 -8.54 23.85 -0.99
N ALA A 150 -7.35 24.43 -1.10
CA ALA A 150 -7.18 25.87 -1.23
C ALA A 150 -5.92 26.22 -2.03
N GLY A 151 -6.10 26.98 -3.11
CA GLY A 151 -5.00 27.40 -3.97
C GLY A 151 -4.32 26.19 -4.63
N ARG A 152 -3.09 25.89 -4.19
CA ARG A 152 -2.31 24.73 -4.66
C ARG A 152 -2.06 23.70 -3.57
N HIS A 153 -2.87 23.74 -2.52
CA HIS A 153 -2.81 22.81 -1.41
C HIS A 153 -4.07 21.97 -1.38
N ASP A 154 -3.90 20.66 -1.19
CA ASP A 154 -4.97 19.75 -0.87
C ASP A 154 -4.58 18.85 0.30
N VAL A 155 -5.59 18.45 1.07
CA VAL A 155 -5.44 17.46 2.13
C VAL A 155 -6.47 16.37 1.93
N VAL A 156 -6.00 15.14 1.91
CA VAL A 156 -6.83 13.94 1.78
C VAL A 156 -6.74 13.14 3.07
N LEU A 157 -7.90 12.81 3.64
CA LEU A 157 -8.04 11.87 4.74
C LEU A 157 -8.43 10.50 4.18
N THR A 158 -7.69 9.46 4.53
CA THR A 158 -7.96 8.09 4.08
C THR A 158 -8.16 7.17 5.26
N GLY A 159 -9.34 6.57 5.36
CA GLY A 159 -9.59 5.41 6.21
C GLY A 159 -9.37 4.12 5.43
N SER A 160 -8.67 3.15 6.01
CA SER A 160 -8.38 1.86 5.38
C SER A 160 -8.59 0.72 6.35
N VAL A 161 -9.17 -0.38 5.87
CA VAL A 161 -9.33 -1.62 6.64
C VAL A 161 -8.66 -2.75 5.87
N HIS A 162 -7.70 -3.42 6.51
CA HIS A 162 -6.95 -4.52 5.92
C HIS A 162 -7.43 -5.87 6.45
N ALA A 163 -7.43 -6.87 5.57
CA ALA A 163 -7.81 -8.23 5.88
C ALA A 163 -6.99 -9.24 5.08
N GLY A 164 -7.00 -10.49 5.53
CA GLY A 164 -6.30 -11.55 4.84
C GLY A 164 -6.75 -12.95 5.22
N THR A 165 -6.30 -13.89 4.41
CA THR A 165 -6.54 -15.33 4.61
C THR A 165 -5.82 -15.86 5.84
N GLY A 166 -6.21 -17.04 6.33
CA GLY A 166 -5.52 -17.68 7.46
C GLY A 166 -4.03 -17.91 7.21
N ARG A 167 -3.63 -18.21 5.97
CA ARG A 167 -2.21 -18.31 5.59
C ARG A 167 -1.48 -16.98 5.73
N ASN A 168 -2.11 -15.89 5.32
CA ASN A 168 -1.57 -14.54 5.46
C ASN A 168 -1.42 -14.15 6.93
N MET A 169 -2.48 -14.32 7.69
CA MET A 169 -2.47 -14.04 9.12
C MET A 169 -1.45 -14.88 9.89
N GLN A 170 -1.29 -16.15 9.53
CA GLN A 170 -0.31 -17.03 10.18
C GLN A 170 1.11 -16.61 9.84
N THR A 171 1.33 -16.14 8.62
CA THR A 171 2.64 -15.64 8.16
C THR A 171 3.06 -14.39 8.93
N PHE A 172 2.14 -13.44 9.16
CA PHE A 172 2.49 -12.14 9.74
C PHE A 172 2.30 -12.03 11.25
N TYR A 173 1.40 -12.81 11.84
CA TYR A 173 1.05 -12.73 13.27
C TYR A 173 1.10 -14.08 14.00
N GLY A 174 1.35 -15.18 13.28
CA GLY A 174 1.42 -16.52 13.88
C GLY A 174 2.80 -16.86 14.43
N VAL A 175 2.82 -17.84 15.33
CA VAL A 175 4.04 -18.47 15.88
C VAL A 175 3.83 -19.99 15.82
N THR A 176 4.62 -20.67 15.00
CA THR A 176 4.62 -22.14 14.91
C THR A 176 5.37 -22.76 16.08
N ASP A 177 5.18 -24.05 16.36
CA ASP A 177 5.93 -24.76 17.41
C ASP A 177 7.45 -24.77 17.18
N ALA A 178 7.86 -24.83 15.90
CA ALA A 178 9.28 -24.71 15.53
C ALA A 178 9.82 -23.32 15.86
N GLN A 179 9.10 -22.26 15.51
CA GLN A 179 9.47 -20.88 15.83
C GLN A 179 9.45 -20.63 17.34
N SER A 180 8.48 -21.18 18.07
CA SER A 180 8.39 -21.08 19.52
C SER A 180 9.66 -21.60 20.19
N ARG A 181 10.15 -22.77 19.78
CA ARG A 181 11.41 -23.35 20.28
C ARG A 181 12.65 -22.52 19.93
N ALA A 182 12.65 -21.85 18.78
CA ALA A 182 13.78 -21.06 18.30
C ALA A 182 13.83 -19.62 18.82
N SER A 183 12.68 -19.03 19.16
CA SER A 183 12.55 -17.61 19.55
C SER A 183 12.16 -17.39 21.01
N GLY A 184 11.56 -18.40 21.66
CA GLY A 184 10.97 -18.28 22.99
C GLY A 184 9.56 -17.68 23.01
N PHE A 185 8.98 -17.30 21.87
CA PHE A 185 7.57 -16.91 21.80
C PHE A 185 6.64 -18.09 22.09
N ARG A 186 5.49 -17.83 22.70
CA ARG A 186 4.46 -18.86 22.88
C ARG A 186 3.87 -19.24 21.51
N PRO A 187 3.54 -20.52 21.24
CA PRO A 187 2.84 -20.90 20.03
C PRO A 187 1.54 -20.11 19.88
N TYR A 188 1.25 -19.68 18.66
CA TYR A 188 0.11 -18.82 18.37
C TYR A 188 -0.45 -19.11 16.99
N SER A 189 -1.68 -19.60 16.95
CA SER A 189 -2.39 -19.91 15.70
C SER A 189 -3.38 -18.82 15.38
N THR A 190 -3.44 -18.44 14.11
CA THR A 190 -4.29 -17.39 13.61
C THR A 190 -5.24 -17.92 12.55
N SER A 191 -6.41 -17.30 12.44
CA SER A 191 -7.36 -17.52 11.35
C SER A 191 -7.37 -16.31 10.43
N GLY A 192 -7.99 -16.45 9.25
CA GLY A 192 -8.24 -15.30 8.38
C GLY A 192 -9.21 -14.30 9.02
N GLY A 193 -9.16 -13.05 8.58
CA GLY A 193 -9.97 -11.97 9.13
C GLY A 193 -9.37 -10.59 8.90
N VAL A 194 -10.02 -9.59 9.52
CA VAL A 194 -9.61 -8.19 9.51
C VAL A 194 -8.57 -7.97 10.61
N ASP A 195 -7.34 -7.64 10.22
CA ASP A 195 -6.23 -7.50 11.15
C ASP A 195 -5.94 -6.08 11.58
N SER A 196 -6.27 -5.09 10.75
CA SER A 196 -5.92 -3.71 11.06
C SER A 196 -6.86 -2.69 10.43
N ALA A 197 -6.95 -1.55 11.10
CA ALA A 197 -7.56 -0.34 10.57
C ALA A 197 -6.53 0.79 10.61
N THR A 198 -6.47 1.58 9.54
CA THR A 198 -5.55 2.70 9.39
C THR A 198 -6.31 3.97 9.08
N LEU A 199 -5.92 5.07 9.71
CA LEU A 199 -6.32 6.41 9.35
C LEU A 199 -5.07 7.18 8.92
N SER A 200 -5.07 7.73 7.70
CA SER A 200 -3.94 8.48 7.16
C SER A 200 -4.39 9.85 6.67
N LEU A 201 -3.50 10.83 6.80
CA LEU A 201 -3.66 12.18 6.28
C LEU A 201 -2.50 12.46 5.33
N ALA A 202 -2.83 12.87 4.10
CA ALA A 202 -1.88 13.27 3.09
C ALA A 202 -2.10 14.73 2.75
N TRP A 203 -1.06 15.55 2.84
CA TRP A 203 -1.02 16.93 2.39
C TRP A 203 -0.16 17.02 1.14
N ASN A 204 -0.70 17.64 0.10
CA ASN A 204 0.01 17.90 -1.14
C ASN A 204 0.08 19.40 -1.40
N TRP A 205 1.19 19.83 -1.96
CA TRP A 205 1.44 21.21 -2.34
C TRP A 205 2.07 21.30 -3.73
N GLY A 206 1.33 21.85 -4.69
CA GLY A 206 1.85 22.18 -6.01
C GLY A 206 2.72 23.44 -5.99
N VAL A 207 4.02 23.29 -5.76
CA VAL A 207 4.97 24.41 -5.72
C VAL A 207 5.03 25.12 -7.09
N SER A 208 5.12 24.35 -8.18
CA SER A 208 5.15 24.86 -9.54
C SER A 208 4.45 23.90 -10.51
N ARG A 209 4.56 24.13 -11.83
CA ARG A 209 4.02 23.22 -12.83
C ARG A 209 4.70 21.84 -12.82
N HIS A 210 5.99 21.80 -12.42
CA HIS A 210 6.79 20.58 -12.41
C HIS A 210 7.05 20.06 -11.00
N TRP A 211 7.05 20.93 -9.98
CA TRP A 211 7.38 20.53 -8.61
C TRP A 211 6.15 20.47 -7.72
N SER A 212 6.03 19.37 -6.99
CA SER A 212 5.15 19.26 -5.83
C SER A 212 5.91 18.76 -4.60
N VAL A 213 5.41 19.14 -3.44
CA VAL A 213 5.83 18.60 -2.14
C VAL A 213 4.65 17.83 -1.58
N HIS A 214 4.94 16.69 -0.96
CA HIS A 214 3.95 15.88 -0.27
C HIS A 214 4.43 15.59 1.15
N ALA A 215 3.49 15.53 2.08
CA ALA A 215 3.71 14.97 3.41
C ALA A 215 2.54 14.09 3.79
N SER A 216 2.80 12.97 4.43
CA SER A 216 1.76 12.10 4.93
C SER A 216 2.09 11.60 6.33
N SER A 217 1.04 11.33 7.09
CA SER A 217 1.15 10.62 8.35
C SER A 217 -0.03 9.67 8.48
N GLY A 218 0.15 8.62 9.27
CA GLY A 218 -0.95 7.72 9.53
C GLY A 218 -0.80 7.01 10.85
N PHE A 219 -1.94 6.51 11.32
CA PHE A 219 -2.10 5.74 12.52
C PHE A 219 -2.77 4.42 12.16
N THR A 220 -2.12 3.32 12.49
CA THR A 220 -2.65 1.96 12.30
C THR A 220 -2.91 1.33 13.65
N ARG A 221 -4.08 0.70 13.80
CA ARG A 221 -4.42 -0.11 14.95
C ARG A 221 -4.67 -1.56 14.55
N LEU A 222 -3.95 -2.47 15.20
CA LEU A 222 -4.16 -3.91 15.14
C LEU A 222 -5.44 -4.28 15.90
N LEU A 223 -6.25 -5.11 15.27
CA LEU A 223 -7.58 -5.47 15.72
C LEU A 223 -7.63 -6.92 16.23
N GLY A 224 -8.56 -7.17 17.14
CA GLY A 224 -8.84 -8.50 17.68
C GLY A 224 -7.58 -9.26 18.10
N ARG A 225 -7.54 -10.53 17.69
CA ARG A 225 -6.48 -11.50 18.01
C ARG A 225 -5.10 -11.13 17.44
N TYR A 226 -5.06 -10.37 16.36
CA TYR A 226 -3.79 -10.04 15.70
C TYR A 226 -2.97 -9.09 16.57
N GLY A 227 -3.63 -8.22 17.33
CA GLY A 227 -3.02 -7.40 18.37
C GLY A 227 -2.63 -8.16 19.65
N ASP A 228 -3.03 -9.43 19.80
CA ASP A 228 -2.67 -10.33 20.92
C ASP A 228 -1.54 -11.30 20.58
N SER A 229 -1.01 -11.21 19.35
CA SER A 229 0.10 -12.06 18.94
C SER A 229 1.34 -11.84 19.83
N PRO A 230 2.06 -12.90 20.24
CA PRO A 230 3.25 -12.79 21.07
C PRO A 230 4.38 -11.94 20.48
N ILE A 231 4.41 -11.75 19.16
CA ILE A 231 5.41 -10.91 18.48
C ILE A 231 5.01 -9.43 18.40
N VAL A 232 3.77 -9.09 18.79
CA VAL A 232 3.26 -7.73 18.79
C VAL A 232 3.61 -7.06 20.10
N GLN A 233 4.34 -5.96 20.02
CA GLN A 233 4.78 -5.15 21.16
C GLN A 233 3.81 -4.00 21.46
N THR A 234 3.11 -3.51 20.44
CA THR A 234 2.08 -2.47 20.56
C THR A 234 0.96 -2.73 19.55
N ARG A 235 -0.28 -2.48 19.94
CA ARG A 235 -1.42 -2.57 19.02
C ARG A 235 -1.55 -1.35 18.11
N SER A 236 -0.80 -0.28 18.38
CA SER A 236 -0.90 0.97 17.65
C SER A 236 0.45 1.41 17.15
N ASN A 237 0.51 1.65 15.84
CA ASN A 237 1.66 2.18 15.15
C ASN A 237 1.29 3.49 14.46
N TYR A 238 2.30 4.32 14.23
CA TYR A 238 2.16 5.54 13.46
C TYR A 238 3.29 5.63 12.42
N TYR A 239 3.13 6.44 11.40
CA TYR A 239 4.21 6.72 10.46
C TYR A 239 4.14 8.18 10.03
N GLY A 240 5.26 8.69 9.52
CA GLY A 240 5.35 10.01 8.91
C GLY A 240 6.29 9.98 7.73
N MET A 241 5.91 10.58 6.62
CA MET A 241 6.70 10.67 5.39
C MET A 241 6.59 12.08 4.81
N ALA A 242 7.64 12.54 4.16
CA ALA A 242 7.60 13.75 3.35
C ALA A 242 8.57 13.60 2.18
N GLY A 243 8.29 14.31 1.09
CA GLY A 243 9.12 14.27 -0.09
C GLY A 243 8.75 15.32 -1.12
N ALA A 244 9.53 15.33 -2.19
CA ALA A 244 9.28 16.17 -3.35
C ALA A 244 9.17 15.29 -4.59
N THR A 245 8.34 15.74 -5.52
CA THR A 245 8.07 15.09 -6.79
C THR A 245 8.34 16.09 -7.91
N TYR A 246 9.08 15.65 -8.92
CA TYR A 246 9.26 16.35 -10.19
C TYR A 246 8.47 15.63 -11.27
N LYS A 247 7.50 16.32 -11.85
CA LYS A 247 6.72 15.91 -13.01
C LYS A 247 7.32 16.54 -14.27
N PHE A 248 7.53 15.71 -15.29
CA PHE A 248 8.04 16.11 -16.60
C PHE A 248 6.95 16.72 -17.49
#